data_AF-A0A6N9C1F7-F1
#
_entry.id   AF-A0A6N9C1F7-F1
#
_cell.length_a   1.000
_cell.length_b   1.000
_cell.length_c   1.000
_cell.angle_alpha   90.00
_cell.angle_beta   90.00
_cell.angle_gamma   90.00
#
_symmetry.space_group_name_H-M   'P 1'
#
loop_
_entity.id
_entity.type
_entity.pdbx_description
1 polymer ?
#
loop_
_entity_poly.entity_id
_entity_poly.type
_entity_poly.pdbx_seq_one_letter_code
_entity_poly.pdbx_strand_id
1 'polypeptide(L)'
;MSYGAEQAALEPGREPRDVYREIIQASRQLNFLLDRQFKPEDVYARLELATTYVAGALTEDESDPVYGVLPPFEAGKVPADVYRRVLECLELATVIGEKRDIQMLRLNLRRELRRRDIAPADVYDLATTLLSELAYLTLVLEAKDVPAQEIPRPKHIFPSHVFRMAGMLQDELARLEASM
;
A
#
# COMPACT_ATOMS: atom_id res chain seq x y z
N MET A 1 21.67 -20.12 -25.83
CA MET A 1 20.58 -19.27 -26.35
C MET A 1 20.49 -18.06 -25.45
N SER A 2 20.97 -16.91 -25.91
CA SER A 2 20.90 -15.65 -25.16
C SER A 2 19.52 -15.04 -25.39
N TYR A 3 18.70 -14.94 -24.34
CA TYR A 3 17.51 -14.10 -24.38
C TYR A 3 17.98 -12.65 -24.37
N GLY A 4 18.15 -12.07 -25.57
CA GLY A 4 18.20 -10.62 -25.72
C GLY A 4 16.79 -10.12 -25.46
N ALA A 5 16.49 -9.75 -24.21
CA ALA A 5 15.34 -8.90 -23.94
C ALA A 5 15.62 -7.58 -24.66
N GLU A 6 15.06 -7.43 -25.86
CA GLU A 6 15.00 -6.17 -26.58
C GLU A 6 14.36 -5.16 -25.61
N GLN A 7 15.17 -4.24 -25.08
CA GLN A 7 14.66 -3.19 -24.21
C GLN A 7 13.66 -2.39 -25.03
N ALA A 8 12.37 -2.58 -24.75
CA ALA A 8 11.31 -1.83 -25.38
C ALA A 8 11.63 -0.34 -25.23
N ALA A 9 11.70 0.38 -26.35
CA ALA A 9 11.98 1.80 -26.34
C ALA A 9 10.95 2.53 -25.46
N LEU A 10 11.42 3.43 -24.60
CA LEU A 10 10.54 4.28 -23.80
C LEU A 10 9.67 5.11 -24.74
N GLU A 11 8.35 4.99 -24.61
CA GLU A 11 7.40 5.78 -25.39
C GLU A 11 7.53 7.27 -25.00
N PRO A 12 7.78 8.19 -25.96
CA PRO A 12 7.94 9.61 -25.66
C PRO A 12 6.67 10.17 -25.00
N GLY A 13 6.84 10.78 -23.81
CA GLY A 13 5.74 11.43 -23.07
C GLY A 13 4.90 10.52 -22.18
N ARG A 14 5.25 9.23 -22.09
CA ARG A 14 4.59 8.28 -21.18
C ARG A 14 5.25 8.32 -19.80
N GLU A 15 4.46 8.58 -18.77
CA GLU A 15 4.96 8.63 -17.39
C GLU A 15 4.72 7.29 -16.65
N PRO A 16 5.50 6.96 -15.60
CA PRO A 16 5.28 5.75 -14.80
C PRO A 16 3.84 5.57 -14.30
N ARG A 17 3.15 6.67 -13.98
CA ARG A 17 1.74 6.67 -13.56
C ARG A 17 0.78 6.15 -14.65
N ASP A 18 1.12 6.32 -15.92
CA ASP A 18 0.28 5.90 -17.03
C ASP A 18 0.42 4.38 -17.23
N VAL A 19 1.65 3.86 -17.09
CA VAL A 19 1.90 2.41 -17.01
C VAL A 19 1.13 1.79 -15.84
N TYR A 20 1.17 2.39 -14.66
CA TYR A 20 0.40 1.92 -13.50
C TYR A 20 -1.11 1.82 -13.80
N ARG A 21 -1.68 2.84 -14.45
CA ARG A 21 -3.11 2.81 -14.82
C ARG A 21 -3.46 1.70 -15.79
N GLU A 22 -2.61 1.48 -16.78
CA GLU A 22 -2.82 0.41 -17.76
C GLU A 22 -2.73 -0.97 -17.09
N ILE A 23 -1.77 -1.15 -16.18
CA ILE A 23 -1.66 -2.37 -15.38
C ILE A 23 -2.94 -2.58 -14.55
N ILE A 24 -3.48 -1.55 -13.90
CA ILE A 24 -4.75 -1.66 -13.16
C ILE A 24 -5.91 -2.03 -14.10
N GLN A 25 -5.99 -1.37 -15.26
CA GLN A 25 -7.06 -1.64 -16.21
C GLN A 25 -7.01 -3.09 -16.72
N ALA A 26 -5.80 -3.60 -17.01
CA ALA A 26 -5.58 -4.99 -17.39
C ALA A 26 -5.87 -5.95 -16.22
N SER A 27 -5.42 -5.62 -15.00
CA SER A 27 -5.66 -6.39 -13.76
C SER A 27 -7.16 -6.56 -13.51
N ARG A 28 -7.95 -5.50 -13.68
CA ARG A 28 -9.42 -5.54 -13.60
C ARG A 28 -10.02 -6.53 -14.59
N GLN A 29 -9.60 -6.48 -15.85
CA GLN A 29 -10.09 -7.38 -16.90
C GLN A 29 -9.72 -8.83 -16.60
N LEU A 30 -8.50 -9.08 -16.15
CA LEU A 30 -8.04 -10.39 -15.73
C LEU A 30 -8.81 -10.90 -14.51
N ASN A 31 -9.08 -10.04 -13.51
CA ASN A 31 -9.83 -10.42 -12.31
C ASN A 31 -11.27 -10.87 -12.63
N PHE A 32 -11.88 -10.37 -13.70
CA PHE A 32 -13.17 -10.88 -14.18
C PHE A 32 -13.08 -12.30 -14.78
N LEU A 33 -11.90 -12.72 -15.21
CA LEU A 33 -11.62 -14.03 -15.79
C LEU A 33 -11.08 -15.04 -14.76
N LEU A 34 -10.76 -14.60 -13.54
CA LEU A 34 -10.27 -15.48 -12.47
C LEU A 34 -11.41 -16.27 -11.84
N ASP A 35 -11.19 -17.57 -11.64
CA ASP A 35 -12.09 -18.43 -10.84
C ASP A 35 -12.23 -17.96 -9.39
N ARG A 36 -11.21 -17.25 -8.88
CA ARG A 36 -11.24 -16.59 -7.57
C ARG A 36 -10.90 -15.11 -7.73
N GLN A 37 -11.90 -14.27 -7.51
CA GLN A 37 -11.73 -12.81 -7.42
C GLN A 37 -10.99 -12.41 -6.14
N PHE A 38 -10.29 -11.27 -6.19
CA PHE A 38 -9.65 -10.66 -5.02
C PHE A 38 -10.64 -10.41 -3.89
N LYS A 39 -10.27 -10.81 -2.66
CA LYS A 39 -11.10 -10.68 -1.46
C LYS A 39 -10.50 -9.69 -0.45
N PRO A 40 -11.31 -9.16 0.49
CA PRO A 40 -10.79 -8.29 1.56
C PRO A 40 -9.63 -8.91 2.36
N GLU A 41 -9.61 -10.24 2.54
CA GLU A 41 -8.51 -10.95 3.17
C GLU A 41 -7.16 -10.73 2.45
N ASP A 42 -7.18 -10.70 1.11
CA ASP A 42 -5.98 -10.54 0.30
C ASP A 42 -5.40 -9.13 0.47
N VAL A 43 -6.27 -8.11 0.54
CA VAL A 43 -5.87 -6.72 0.82
C VAL A 43 -5.36 -6.57 2.25
N TYR A 44 -6.04 -7.17 3.22
CA TYR A 44 -5.66 -7.13 4.63
C TYR A 44 -4.24 -7.66 4.84
N ALA A 45 -3.89 -8.79 4.22
CA ALA A 45 -2.56 -9.37 4.31
C ALA A 45 -1.46 -8.45 3.72
N ARG A 46 -1.77 -7.70 2.65
CA ARG A 46 -0.83 -6.70 2.10
C ARG A 46 -0.57 -5.56 3.08
N LEU A 47 -1.61 -5.07 3.74
CA LEU A 47 -1.49 -3.97 4.69
C LEU A 47 -0.80 -4.41 5.99
N GLU A 48 -1.04 -5.63 6.48
CA GLU A 48 -0.34 -6.15 7.66
C GLU A 48 1.16 -6.34 7.42
N LEU A 49 1.55 -6.73 6.19
CA LEU A 49 2.96 -6.75 5.83
C LEU A 49 3.53 -5.33 5.71
N ALA A 50 2.77 -4.38 5.18
CA ALA A 50 3.17 -2.98 5.09
C ALA A 50 3.39 -2.35 6.48
N THR A 51 2.54 -2.65 7.48
CA THR A 51 2.75 -2.18 8.86
C THR A 51 4.04 -2.74 9.45
N THR A 52 4.42 -3.97 9.10
CA THR A 52 5.69 -4.57 9.56
C THR A 52 6.90 -3.81 9.02
N TYR A 53 6.89 -3.43 7.74
CA TYR A 53 7.96 -2.61 7.16
C TYR A 53 8.08 -1.24 7.86
N VAL A 54 6.96 -0.56 8.11
CA VAL A 54 6.98 0.75 8.77
C VAL A 54 7.38 0.63 10.24
N ALA A 55 6.97 -0.42 10.94
CA ALA A 55 7.42 -0.71 12.31
C ALA A 55 8.95 -0.85 12.38
N GLY A 56 9.57 -1.51 11.41
CA GLY A 56 11.03 -1.60 11.32
C GLY A 56 11.72 -0.24 11.19
N ALA A 57 11.10 0.72 10.49
CA ALA A 57 11.63 2.08 10.36
C ALA A 57 11.39 2.96 11.60
N LEU A 58 10.38 2.62 12.42
CA LEU A 58 10.10 3.28 13.70
C LEU A 58 10.91 2.72 14.87
N THR A 59 11.53 1.56 14.69
CA THR A 59 12.20 0.80 15.75
C THR A 59 13.69 1.15 15.82
N GLU A 60 14.15 1.58 16.99
CA GLU A 60 15.58 1.78 17.24
C GLU A 60 16.29 0.48 17.65
N ASP A 61 15.63 -0.37 18.45
CA ASP A 61 16.14 -1.64 18.99
C ASP A 61 15.25 -2.82 18.55
N GLU A 62 15.84 -3.77 17.80
CA GLU A 62 15.15 -4.98 17.31
C GLU A 62 14.57 -5.86 18.42
N SER A 63 15.09 -5.74 19.66
CA SER A 63 14.57 -6.49 20.81
C SER A 63 13.30 -5.87 21.42
N ASP A 64 12.97 -4.62 21.08
CA ASP A 64 11.75 -3.93 21.50
C ASP A 64 11.09 -3.17 20.31
N PRO A 65 10.48 -3.91 19.36
CA PRO A 65 9.89 -3.29 18.17
C PRO A 65 8.71 -2.37 18.48
N VAL A 66 8.67 -1.23 17.80
CA VAL A 66 7.61 -0.23 17.93
C VAL A 66 6.50 -0.51 16.91
N TYR A 67 5.37 -1.02 17.39
CA TYR A 67 4.19 -1.26 16.56
C TYR A 67 3.09 -0.22 16.77
N GLY A 68 2.26 -0.05 15.74
CA GLY A 68 1.02 0.68 15.82
C GLY A 68 -0.05 0.00 16.66
N VAL A 69 -1.08 0.80 16.94
CA VAL A 69 -2.29 0.37 17.63
C VAL A 69 -3.44 0.43 16.64
N LEU A 70 -4.24 -0.63 16.58
CA LEU A 70 -5.41 -0.63 15.72
C LEU A 70 -6.42 0.45 16.17
N PRO A 71 -6.83 1.38 15.29
CA PRO A 71 -7.83 2.39 15.62
C PRO A 71 -9.19 1.75 15.92
N PRO A 72 -10.19 2.48 16.44
CA PRO A 72 -11.53 1.93 16.66
C PRO A 72 -12.14 1.32 15.39
N PHE A 73 -12.92 0.25 15.55
CA PHE A 73 -13.59 -0.40 14.43
C PHE A 73 -14.79 0.43 13.93
N GLU A 74 -14.82 0.71 12.62
CA GLU A 74 -15.92 1.41 11.97
C GLU A 74 -16.66 0.48 11.01
N ALA A 75 -17.92 0.16 11.32
CA ALA A 75 -18.76 -0.69 10.47
C ALA A 75 -19.20 0.02 9.17
N GLY A 76 -19.66 -0.77 8.20
CA GLY A 76 -20.29 -0.24 6.98
C GLY A 76 -19.34 0.37 5.95
N LYS A 77 -18.03 0.12 6.03
CA LYS A 77 -17.08 0.59 5.03
C LYS A 77 -17.21 -0.19 3.73
N VAL A 78 -16.95 0.48 2.61
CA VAL A 78 -16.97 -0.11 1.27
C VAL A 78 -15.57 -0.05 0.63
N PRO A 79 -15.31 -0.78 -0.48
CA PRO A 79 -14.00 -0.74 -1.15
C PRO A 79 -13.50 0.67 -1.47
N ALA A 80 -14.40 1.59 -1.83
CA ALA A 80 -14.04 3.00 -2.09
C ALA A 80 -13.46 3.71 -0.85
N ASP A 81 -13.93 3.40 0.35
CA ASP A 81 -13.39 3.99 1.59
C ASP A 81 -11.99 3.45 1.89
N VAL A 82 -11.80 2.14 1.68
CA VAL A 82 -10.49 1.50 1.83
C VAL A 82 -9.49 2.08 0.82
N TYR A 83 -9.89 2.16 -0.45
CA TYR A 83 -9.06 2.74 -1.51
C TYR A 83 -8.60 4.16 -1.16
N ARG A 84 -9.52 5.01 -0.70
CA ARG A 84 -9.20 6.38 -0.25
C ARG A 84 -8.15 6.36 0.86
N ARG A 85 -8.34 5.54 1.90
CA ARG A 85 -7.42 5.44 3.04
C ARG A 85 -6.03 4.95 2.63
N VAL A 86 -5.96 3.93 1.77
CA VAL A 86 -4.68 3.41 1.25
C VAL A 86 -3.98 4.46 0.38
N LEU A 87 -4.74 5.25 -0.38
CA LEU A 87 -4.19 6.33 -1.18
C LEU A 87 -3.62 7.46 -0.32
N GLU A 88 -4.25 7.77 0.81
CA GLU A 88 -3.71 8.71 1.82
C GLU A 88 -2.40 8.18 2.44
N CYS A 89 -2.28 6.87 2.66
CA CYS A 89 -1.03 6.26 3.12
C CYS A 89 0.10 6.41 2.08
N LEU A 90 -0.21 6.24 0.79
CA LEU A 90 0.76 6.43 -0.29
C LEU A 90 1.24 7.89 -0.39
N GLU A 91 0.34 8.84 -0.16
CA GLU A 91 0.70 10.27 -0.10
C GLU A 91 1.65 10.54 1.08
N LEU A 92 1.36 10.00 2.27
CA LEU A 92 2.27 10.10 3.42
C LEU A 92 3.65 9.49 3.12
N ALA A 93 3.69 8.30 2.50
CA ALA A 93 4.94 7.67 2.08
C ALA A 93 5.72 8.56 1.10
N THR A 94 5.02 9.25 0.19
CA THR A 94 5.63 10.22 -0.73
C THR A 94 6.24 11.41 0.02
N VAL A 95 5.52 11.98 0.99
CA VAL A 95 6.01 13.10 1.82
C VAL A 95 7.24 12.68 2.63
N ILE A 96 7.23 11.49 3.21
CA ILE A 96 8.38 10.92 3.92
C ILE A 96 9.58 10.81 2.98
N GLY A 97 9.38 10.27 1.77
CA GLY A 97 10.42 10.17 0.75
C GLY A 97 10.98 11.53 0.36
N GLU A 98 10.14 12.54 0.15
CA GLU A 98 10.57 13.91 -0.15
C GLU A 98 11.49 14.50 0.92
N LYS A 99 11.17 14.31 2.21
CA LYS A 99 12.00 14.78 3.33
C LYS A 99 13.40 14.14 3.35
N ARG A 100 13.56 13.00 2.68
CA ARG A 100 14.80 12.21 2.64
C ARG A 100 15.44 12.16 1.26
N ASP A 101 14.95 12.98 0.32
CA ASP A 101 15.39 13.02 -1.08
C ASP A 101 15.27 11.65 -1.80
N ILE A 102 14.25 10.88 -1.41
CA ILE A 102 13.91 9.58 -2.00
C ILE A 102 12.78 9.77 -3.02
N GLN A 103 13.01 9.32 -4.25
CA GLN A 103 11.98 9.34 -5.29
C GLN A 103 10.94 8.26 -5.04
N MET A 104 9.71 8.69 -4.78
CA MET A 104 8.55 7.83 -4.55
C MET A 104 7.54 7.96 -5.69
N LEU A 105 6.76 6.90 -5.95
CA LEU A 105 5.66 6.94 -6.91
C LEU A 105 4.58 7.93 -6.45
N ARG A 106 4.27 8.91 -7.30
CA ARG A 106 3.20 9.89 -7.05
C ARG A 106 1.98 9.61 -7.89
N LEU A 107 0.84 9.42 -7.21
CA LEU A 107 -0.47 9.37 -7.84
C LEU A 107 -1.18 10.71 -7.66
N ASN A 108 -1.97 11.13 -8.66
CA ASN A 108 -2.74 12.36 -8.53
C ASN A 108 -3.97 12.12 -7.63
N LEU A 109 -3.81 12.39 -6.33
CA LEU A 109 -4.84 12.20 -5.30
C LEU A 109 -6.20 12.79 -5.72
N ARG A 110 -6.22 14.05 -6.19
CA ARG A 110 -7.45 14.73 -6.61
C ARG A 110 -8.18 14.02 -7.75
N ARG A 111 -7.45 13.41 -8.68
CA ARG A 111 -8.02 12.65 -9.80
C ARG A 111 -8.52 11.29 -9.35
N GLU A 112 -7.72 10.58 -8.56
CA GLU A 112 -8.07 9.24 -8.08
C GLU A 112 -9.30 9.27 -7.15
N LEU A 113 -9.44 10.30 -6.30
CA LEU A 113 -10.61 10.49 -5.43
C LEU A 113 -11.92 10.77 -6.18
N ARG A 114 -11.86 11.14 -7.47
CA ARG A 114 -13.06 11.36 -8.31
C ARG A 114 -13.60 10.08 -8.93
N ARG A 115 -12.88 8.96 -8.85
CA ARG A 115 -13.32 7.67 -9.38
C ARG A 115 -14.51 7.18 -8.55
N ARG A 116 -15.63 6.90 -9.21
CA ARG A 116 -16.86 6.41 -8.56
C ARG A 116 -16.94 4.89 -8.52
N ASP A 117 -16.29 4.22 -9.48
CA ASP A 117 -16.34 2.77 -9.65
C ASP A 117 -15.04 2.12 -9.16
N ILE A 118 -14.90 2.07 -7.83
CA ILE A 118 -13.81 1.36 -7.16
C ILE A 118 -14.26 -0.06 -6.84
N ALA A 119 -13.59 -1.03 -7.46
CA ALA A 119 -13.79 -2.46 -7.23
C ALA A 119 -12.77 -3.00 -6.22
N PRO A 120 -13.00 -4.17 -5.59
CA PRO A 120 -12.03 -4.80 -4.70
C PRO A 120 -10.64 -4.99 -5.31
N ALA A 121 -10.56 -5.30 -6.62
CA ALA A 121 -9.30 -5.43 -7.35
C ALA A 121 -8.48 -4.13 -7.35
N ASP A 122 -9.13 -2.96 -7.45
CA ASP A 122 -8.43 -1.67 -7.37
C ASP A 122 -7.76 -1.46 -6.02
N VAL A 123 -8.45 -1.87 -4.96
CA VAL A 123 -7.93 -1.76 -3.59
C VAL A 123 -6.73 -2.68 -3.43
N TYR A 124 -6.80 -3.89 -3.96
CA TYR A 124 -5.69 -4.84 -3.93
C TYR A 124 -4.47 -4.35 -4.72
N ASP A 125 -4.68 -3.84 -5.94
CA ASP A 125 -3.61 -3.28 -6.77
C ASP A 125 -2.95 -2.10 -6.05
N LEU A 126 -3.74 -1.17 -5.53
CA LEU A 126 -3.22 -0.01 -4.80
C LEU A 126 -2.48 -0.42 -3.52
N ALA A 127 -2.99 -1.38 -2.74
CA ALA A 127 -2.33 -1.89 -1.54
C ALA A 127 -1.01 -2.61 -1.88
N THR A 128 -0.94 -3.29 -3.02
CA THR A 128 0.29 -3.94 -3.50
C THR A 128 1.33 -2.91 -3.93
N THR A 129 0.90 -1.83 -4.59
CA THR A 129 1.76 -0.69 -4.91
C THR A 129 2.27 -0.01 -3.65
N LEU A 130 1.39 0.32 -2.69
CA LEU A 130 1.79 0.89 -1.41
C LEU A 130 2.82 0.00 -0.70
N LEU A 131 2.57 -1.31 -0.62
CA LEU A 131 3.51 -2.26 -0.02
C LEU A 131 4.88 -2.21 -0.69
N SER A 132 4.92 -2.18 -2.03
CA SER A 132 6.18 -2.11 -2.79
C SER A 132 6.93 -0.80 -2.52
N GLU A 133 6.23 0.32 -2.50
CA GLU A 133 6.80 1.64 -2.20
C GLU A 133 7.33 1.69 -0.77
N LEU A 134 6.60 1.15 0.21
CA LEU A 134 7.05 1.09 1.59
C LEU A 134 8.24 0.15 1.79
N ALA A 135 8.28 -0.98 1.10
CA ALA A 135 9.44 -1.88 1.12
C ALA A 135 10.68 -1.17 0.56
N TYR A 136 10.55 -0.41 -0.53
CA TYR A 136 11.65 0.39 -1.07
C TYR A 136 12.06 1.51 -0.11
N LEU A 137 11.11 2.28 0.42
CA LEU A 137 11.35 3.37 1.35
C LEU A 137 12.11 2.87 2.59
N THR A 138 11.62 1.80 3.21
CA THR A 138 12.19 1.24 4.44
C THR A 138 13.56 0.61 4.21
N LEU A 139 13.80 0.02 3.03
CA LEU A 139 15.13 -0.41 2.62
C LEU A 139 16.13 0.75 2.57
N VAL A 140 15.74 1.88 1.96
CA VAL A 140 16.61 3.07 1.85
C VAL A 140 16.82 3.75 3.20
N LEU A 141 15.83 3.67 4.09
CA LEU A 141 15.93 4.16 5.48
C LEU A 141 16.73 3.22 6.40
N GLU A 142 17.25 2.10 5.89
CA GLU A 142 17.95 1.08 6.69
C GLU A 142 17.10 0.59 7.89
N ALA A 143 15.79 0.44 7.65
CA ALA A 143 14.83 -0.05 8.64
C ALA A 143 15.25 -1.41 9.21
N LYS A 144 14.94 -1.63 10.48
CA LYS A 144 15.22 -2.87 11.19
C LYS A 144 14.35 -4.01 10.69
N ASP A 145 14.89 -5.23 10.75
CA ASP A 145 14.10 -6.43 10.49
C ASP A 145 13.38 -6.83 11.78
N VAL A 146 12.08 -6.52 11.84
CA VAL A 146 11.24 -6.79 13.01
C VAL A 146 10.21 -7.87 12.69
N PRO A 147 9.85 -8.74 13.65
CA PRO A 147 8.82 -9.72 13.42
C PRO A 147 7.47 -9.03 13.13
N ALA A 148 6.60 -9.71 12.40
CA ALA A 148 5.25 -9.22 12.17
C ALA A 148 4.48 -9.11 13.51
N GLN A 149 3.72 -8.03 13.69
CA GLN A 149 2.90 -7.86 14.87
C GLN A 149 1.80 -8.95 14.91
N GLU A 150 1.64 -9.59 16.07
CA GLU A 150 0.51 -10.50 16.29
C GLU A 150 -0.80 -9.71 16.47
N ILE A 151 -1.46 -9.42 15.35
CA ILE A 151 -2.74 -8.74 15.34
C ILE A 151 -3.87 -9.79 15.38
N PRO A 152 -4.79 -9.74 16.35
CA PRO A 152 -5.92 -10.66 16.39
C PRO A 152 -6.76 -10.59 15.10
N ARG A 153 -6.66 -11.64 14.28
CA ARG A 153 -7.37 -11.70 13.00
C ARG A 153 -8.82 -12.17 13.18
N PRO A 154 -9.81 -11.39 12.72
CA PRO A 154 -11.19 -11.86 12.67
C PRO A 154 -11.34 -13.11 11.80
N LYS A 155 -12.29 -13.98 12.14
CA LYS A 155 -12.61 -15.19 11.35
C LYS A 155 -13.02 -14.87 9.91
N HIS A 156 -13.61 -13.69 9.69
CA HIS A 156 -14.03 -13.19 8.39
C HIS A 156 -13.58 -11.73 8.23
N ILE A 157 -12.92 -11.42 7.11
CA ILE A 157 -12.43 -10.07 6.84
C ILE A 157 -13.44 -9.34 5.95
N PHE A 158 -13.78 -8.13 6.35
CA PHE A 158 -14.70 -7.25 5.63
C PHE A 158 -13.95 -5.95 5.30
N PRO A 159 -14.42 -5.13 4.35
CA PRO A 159 -13.79 -3.85 4.04
C PRO A 159 -13.58 -2.97 5.28
N SER A 160 -14.48 -3.02 6.28
CA SER A 160 -14.28 -2.34 7.57
C SER A 160 -13.03 -2.80 8.35
N HIS A 161 -12.68 -4.09 8.29
CA HIS A 161 -11.45 -4.60 8.90
C HIS A 161 -10.21 -4.10 8.15
N VAL A 162 -10.28 -4.07 6.82
CA VAL A 162 -9.19 -3.56 5.96
C VAL A 162 -9.01 -2.06 6.16
N PHE A 163 -10.11 -1.30 6.25
CA PHE A 163 -10.10 0.13 6.53
C PHE A 163 -9.44 0.44 7.88
N ARG A 164 -9.75 -0.37 8.91
CA ARG A 164 -9.12 -0.27 10.22
C ARG A 164 -7.61 -0.54 10.17
N MET A 165 -7.18 -1.58 9.45
CA MET A 165 -5.76 -1.88 9.24
C MET A 165 -5.04 -0.73 8.50
N ALA A 166 -5.65 -0.21 7.43
CA ALA A 166 -5.11 0.94 6.72
C ALA A 166 -5.00 2.19 7.61
N GLY A 167 -5.93 2.36 8.57
CA GLY A 167 -5.86 3.43 9.56
C GLY A 167 -4.67 3.28 10.52
N MET A 168 -4.37 2.06 10.98
CA MET A 168 -3.18 1.81 11.79
C MET A 168 -1.90 2.16 11.01
N LEU A 169 -1.80 1.72 9.75
CA LEU A 169 -0.68 2.05 8.87
C LEU A 169 -0.55 3.56 8.65
N GLN A 170 -1.67 4.26 8.48
CA GLN A 170 -1.69 5.72 8.34
C GLN A 170 -1.11 6.40 9.59
N ASP A 171 -1.51 5.95 10.78
CA ASP A 171 -1.01 6.49 12.05
C ASP A 171 0.49 6.20 12.23
N GLU A 172 0.97 5.02 11.84
CA GLU A 172 2.39 4.65 11.82
C GLU A 172 3.20 5.55 10.89
N LEU A 173 2.72 5.74 9.66
CA LEU A 173 3.37 6.63 8.69
C LEU A 173 3.41 8.07 9.19
N ALA A 174 2.33 8.57 9.80
CA ALA A 174 2.31 9.90 10.39
C ALA A 174 3.33 10.05 11.54
N ARG A 175 3.51 9.01 12.37
CA ARG A 175 4.57 9.01 13.39
C ARG A 175 5.96 9.03 12.77
N LEU A 176 6.18 8.21 11.73
CA LEU A 176 7.45 8.17 11.02
C LEU A 176 7.77 9.52 10.38
N GLU A 177 6.78 10.15 9.76
CA GLU A 177 6.89 11.47 9.14
C GLU A 177 7.22 12.57 10.16
N ALA A 178 6.74 12.45 11.40
CA ALA A 178 6.98 13.39 12.48
C ALA A 178 8.33 13.17 13.19
N SER A 179 8.91 11.98 13.11
CA SER A 179 10.26 11.68 13.64
C SER A 179 11.40 12.12 12.71
N MET A 180 11.09 12.62 11.51
CA MET A 180 12.06 13.11 10.53
C MET A 180 12.14 14.63 10.51
#